data_AF-A0A4Z1CMZ2-F1
#
_entry.id   AF-A0A4Z1CMZ2-F1
#
_cell.length_a   1.000
_cell.length_b   1.000
_cell.length_c   1.000
_cell.angle_alpha   90.00
_cell.angle_beta   90.00
_cell.angle_gamma   90.00
#
_symmetry.space_group_name_H-M   'P 1'
#
loop_
_entity.id
_entity.type
_entity.pdbx_description
1 polymer ?
#
loop_
_entity_poly.entity_id
_entity_poly.type
_entity_poly.pdbx_seq_one_letter_code
_entity_poly.pdbx_strand_id
1 'polypeptide(L)'
;MNELMPGDRLSADMLRLIAHVTSPLAETSSKLLGQAEGATVVRYSATMLDVEVPSDIPAVDLPDGPAPGSALVYEREQLVGELLVWIRDGRLIGLEQAWYTDDPPQSWPPPEMVRIS
;
A
#
# COMPACT_ATOMS: atom_id res chain seq x y z
N MET A 1 -11.67 -14.06 -0.02
CA MET A 1 -11.00 -12.96 -0.73
C MET A 1 -10.26 -13.62 -1.89
N ASN A 2 -10.58 -13.28 -3.14
CA ASN A 2 -9.86 -13.87 -4.27
C ASN A 2 -8.43 -13.32 -4.27
N GLU A 3 -7.45 -14.21 -4.42
CA GLU A 3 -6.04 -13.85 -4.57
C GLU A 3 -5.88 -13.04 -5.87
N LEU A 4 -5.19 -11.89 -5.81
CA LEU A 4 -4.91 -11.08 -7.00
C LEU A 4 -3.83 -11.78 -7.84
N MET A 5 -4.05 -11.88 -9.14
CA MET A 5 -3.10 -12.50 -10.07
C MET A 5 -2.28 -11.44 -10.80
N PRO A 6 -1.06 -11.76 -11.25
CA PRO A 6 -0.29 -10.85 -12.10
C PRO A 6 -1.09 -10.41 -13.34
N GLY A 7 -1.09 -9.11 -13.61
CA GLY A 7 -1.88 -8.46 -14.66
C GLY A 7 -3.24 -7.92 -14.21
N ASP A 8 -3.74 -8.34 -13.04
CA ASP A 8 -5.02 -7.85 -12.51
C ASP A 8 -4.93 -6.38 -12.10
N ARG A 9 -6.09 -5.73 -12.05
CA ARG A 9 -6.25 -4.45 -11.35
C ARG A 9 -6.30 -4.67 -9.85
N LEU A 10 -5.89 -3.65 -9.09
CA LEU A 10 -6.05 -3.67 -7.64
C LEU A 10 -7.54 -3.79 -7.26
N SER A 11 -7.80 -4.58 -6.22
CA SER A 11 -9.14 -4.70 -5.66
C SER A 11 -9.58 -3.41 -4.97
N ALA A 12 -10.89 -3.23 -4.79
CA ALA A 12 -11.43 -2.09 -4.05
C ALA A 12 -10.89 -2.00 -2.61
N ASP A 13 -10.61 -3.14 -1.97
CA ASP A 13 -10.08 -3.16 -0.60
C ASP A 13 -8.62 -2.72 -0.57
N MET A 14 -7.79 -3.12 -1.55
CA MET A 14 -6.43 -2.62 -1.67
C MET A 14 -6.40 -1.12 -1.97
N LEU A 15 -7.29 -0.63 -2.84
CA LEU A 15 -7.40 0.80 -3.12
C LEU A 15 -7.79 1.61 -1.88
N ARG A 16 -8.74 1.09 -1.07
CA ARG A 16 -9.10 1.71 0.23
C ARG A 16 -7.93 1.71 1.21
N LEU A 17 -7.17 0.62 1.27
CA LEU A 17 -6.01 0.52 2.15
C LEU A 17 -4.93 1.53 1.76
N ILE A 18 -4.62 1.64 0.46
CA ILE A 18 -3.68 2.63 -0.07
C ILE A 18 -4.16 4.04 0.27
N ALA A 19 -5.41 4.38 -0.07
CA ALA A 19 -5.98 5.70 0.18
C ALA A 19 -5.95 6.06 1.67
N HIS A 20 -6.21 5.08 2.55
CA HIS A 20 -6.09 5.26 3.99
C HIS A 20 -4.65 5.57 4.36
N VAL A 21 -3.70 4.66 4.08
CA VAL A 21 -2.28 4.76 4.46
C VAL A 21 -1.62 6.05 3.95
N THR A 22 -1.97 6.50 2.74
CA THR A 22 -1.39 7.72 2.15
C THR A 22 -2.11 9.00 2.56
N SER A 23 -3.22 8.94 3.31
CA SER A 23 -4.04 10.11 3.64
C SER A 23 -3.30 11.31 4.27
N PRO A 24 -2.24 11.16 5.08
CA PRO A 24 -1.47 12.31 5.60
C PRO A 24 -0.75 13.11 4.52
N LEU A 25 -0.55 12.53 3.34
CA LEU A 25 0.16 13.16 2.23
C LEU A 25 -0.69 14.18 1.45
N ALA A 26 -1.89 14.50 1.93
CA ALA A 26 -2.78 15.50 1.36
C ALA A 26 -2.99 15.29 -0.16
N GLU A 27 -2.73 16.30 -1.00
CA GLU A 27 -2.92 16.22 -2.46
C GLU A 27 -2.08 15.10 -3.11
N THR A 28 -0.93 14.74 -2.53
CA THR A 28 -0.11 13.63 -3.00
C THR A 28 -0.81 12.29 -2.81
N SER A 29 -1.66 12.15 -1.78
CA SER A 29 -2.49 10.96 -1.57
C SER A 29 -3.41 10.70 -2.76
N SER A 30 -4.11 11.73 -3.25
CA SER A 30 -5.00 11.59 -4.41
C SER A 30 -4.26 11.20 -5.68
N LYS A 31 -3.02 11.68 -5.87
CA LYS A 31 -2.17 11.31 -7.01
C LYS A 31 -1.71 9.85 -6.90
N LEU A 32 -1.28 9.41 -5.71
CA LEU A 32 -0.92 8.02 -5.46
C LEU A 32 -2.11 7.07 -5.63
N LEU A 33 -3.31 7.49 -5.22
CA LEU A 33 -4.54 6.73 -5.48
C LEU A 33 -4.83 6.64 -6.98
N GLY A 34 -4.68 7.71 -7.74
CA GLY A 34 -4.83 7.67 -9.20
C GLY A 34 -3.81 6.74 -9.88
N GLN A 35 -2.57 6.69 -9.38
CA GLN A 35 -1.59 5.69 -9.82
C GLN A 35 -2.03 4.27 -9.47
N ALA A 36 -2.51 4.02 -8.24
CA ALA A 36 -2.98 2.71 -7.79
C ALA A 36 -4.20 2.22 -8.59
N GLU A 37 -5.18 3.09 -8.83
CA GLU A 37 -6.33 2.83 -9.71
C GLU A 37 -5.89 2.47 -11.12
N GLY A 38 -4.78 3.07 -11.55
CA GLY A 38 -4.06 2.92 -12.81
C GLY A 38 -3.16 1.69 -12.93
N ALA A 39 -2.81 1.04 -11.82
CA ALA A 39 -1.74 0.05 -11.78
C ALA A 39 -2.20 -1.39 -12.07
N THR A 40 -1.28 -2.22 -12.54
CA THR A 40 -1.46 -3.67 -12.66
C THR A 40 -0.61 -4.40 -11.63
N VAL A 41 -1.16 -5.46 -11.04
CA VAL A 41 -0.44 -6.32 -10.11
C VAL A 41 0.70 -7.03 -10.83
N VAL A 42 1.90 -6.97 -10.26
CA VAL A 42 3.07 -7.75 -10.70
C VAL A 42 3.23 -8.97 -9.81
N ARG A 43 3.07 -8.77 -8.49
CA ARG A 43 3.16 -9.81 -7.46
C ARG A 43 2.17 -9.52 -6.35
N TYR A 44 1.57 -10.56 -5.79
CA TYR A 44 0.71 -10.46 -4.63
C TYR A 44 1.01 -11.58 -3.63
N SER A 45 0.97 -11.23 -2.35
CA SER A 45 1.06 -12.12 -1.19
C SER A 45 0.48 -11.39 0.03
N ALA A 46 0.42 -12.05 1.18
CA ALA A 46 -0.04 -11.42 2.42
C ALA A 46 0.89 -10.31 2.94
N THR A 47 2.17 -10.31 2.55
CA THR A 47 3.19 -9.36 3.04
C THR A 47 3.70 -8.39 1.98
N MET A 48 3.52 -8.70 0.70
CA MET A 48 4.06 -7.91 -0.40
C MET A 48 3.07 -7.83 -1.56
N LEU A 49 2.86 -6.60 -2.04
CA LEU A 49 2.17 -6.28 -3.27
C LEU A 49 3.12 -5.46 -4.13
N ASP A 50 3.52 -5.98 -5.29
CA ASP A 50 4.25 -5.22 -6.30
C ASP A 50 3.27 -4.82 -7.42
N VAL A 51 3.39 -3.59 -7.90
CA VAL A 51 2.54 -3.06 -8.96
C VAL A 51 3.36 -2.34 -10.02
N GLU A 52 2.81 -2.27 -11.22
CA GLU A 52 3.33 -1.47 -12.32
C GLU A 52 2.33 -0.37 -12.67
N VAL A 53 2.79 0.88 -12.63
CA VAL A 53 1.99 2.06 -12.98
C VAL A 53 2.29 2.46 -14.42
N PRO A 54 1.26 2.57 -15.29
CA PRO A 54 1.42 3.05 -16.66
C PRO A 54 2.17 4.40 -16.74
N SER A 55 3.04 4.53 -17.74
CA SER A 55 3.93 5.69 -17.86
C SER A 55 3.22 7.01 -18.09
N ASP A 56 2.01 6.98 -18.65
CA ASP A 56 1.14 8.14 -18.94
C ASP A 56 0.46 8.71 -17.68
N ILE A 57 0.44 7.96 -16.57
CA ILE A 57 -0.02 8.48 -15.28
C ILE A 57 1.08 9.34 -14.65
N PRO A 58 0.78 10.58 -14.22
CA PRO A 58 1.77 11.49 -13.65
C PRO A 58 2.47 10.93 -12.40
N ALA A 59 3.78 11.18 -12.31
CA ALA A 59 4.57 10.93 -11.12
C ALA A 59 4.26 11.95 -10.00
N VAL A 60 4.55 11.56 -8.76
CA VAL A 60 4.52 12.44 -7.58
C VAL A 60 5.94 12.92 -7.25
N ASP A 61 6.03 14.06 -6.57
CA ASP A 61 7.30 14.58 -6.05
C ASP A 61 7.58 13.96 -4.67
N LEU A 62 7.95 12.68 -4.67
CA LEU A 62 8.41 11.93 -3.50
C LEU A 62 9.75 11.26 -3.81
N PRO A 63 10.67 11.18 -2.83
CA PRO A 63 11.92 10.45 -3.01
C PRO A 63 11.68 8.95 -3.16
N ASP A 64 12.66 8.25 -3.72
CA ASP A 64 12.69 6.79 -3.76
C ASP A 64 12.74 6.21 -2.34
N GLY A 65 12.00 5.12 -2.14
CA GLY A 65 11.90 4.43 -0.85
C GLY A 65 10.48 4.44 -0.28
N PRO A 66 10.32 4.17 1.04
CA PRO A 66 9.01 4.24 1.67
C PRO A 66 8.49 5.69 1.68
N ALA A 67 7.23 5.86 1.30
CA ALA A 67 6.55 7.14 1.37
C ALA A 67 6.53 7.65 2.82
N PRO A 68 6.63 8.98 3.04
CA PRO A 68 6.67 9.53 4.39
C PRO A 68 5.36 9.29 5.15
N GLY A 69 5.47 9.15 6.46
CA GLY A 69 4.36 8.86 7.36
C GLY A 69 4.55 7.53 8.09
N SER A 70 3.65 7.23 9.02
CA SER A 70 3.59 5.93 9.68
C SER A 70 2.17 5.38 9.63
N ALA A 71 2.04 4.12 9.21
CA ALA A 71 0.79 3.39 9.20
C ALA A 71 0.96 2.09 10.00
N LEU A 72 0.58 2.14 11.27
CA LEU A 72 0.80 1.06 12.23
C LEU A 72 -0.42 0.13 12.28
N VAL A 73 -0.17 -1.18 12.26
CA VAL A 73 -1.21 -2.22 12.30
C VAL A 73 -1.42 -2.69 13.74
N TYR A 74 -2.67 -2.64 14.21
CA TYR A 74 -3.08 -3.06 15.54
C TYR A 74 -4.11 -4.19 15.48
N GLU A 75 -3.87 -5.25 16.24
CA GLU A 75 -4.85 -6.30 16.51
C GLU A 75 -5.21 -6.28 18.00
N ARG A 76 -6.49 -6.09 18.34
CA ARG A 76 -6.96 -6.03 19.74
C ARG A 76 -6.10 -5.10 20.62
N GLU A 77 -5.79 -3.91 20.10
CA GLU A 77 -4.94 -2.87 20.73
C GLU A 77 -3.45 -3.20 20.84
N GLN A 78 -3.01 -4.39 20.45
CA GLN A 78 -1.60 -4.74 20.35
C GLN A 78 -1.02 -4.28 19.01
N LEU A 79 0.12 -3.61 19.05
CA LEU A 79 0.89 -3.28 17.84
C LEU A 79 1.48 -4.57 17.26
N VAL A 80 1.11 -4.91 16.02
CA VAL A 80 1.51 -6.16 15.36
C VAL A 80 2.35 -5.94 14.10
N GLY A 81 2.43 -4.71 13.60
CA GLY A 81 3.22 -4.41 12.41
C GLY A 81 3.02 -3.00 11.88
N GLU A 82 3.43 -2.79 10.64
CA GLU A 82 3.27 -1.54 9.90
C GLU A 82 3.08 -1.79 8.39
N LEU A 83 2.49 -0.79 7.72
CA LEU A 83 2.32 -0.76 6.27
C LEU A 83 3.24 0.29 5.67
N LEU A 84 4.01 -0.12 4.66
CA LEU A 84 4.90 0.74 3.90
C LEU A 84 4.37 0.87 2.48
N VAL A 85 4.34 2.10 1.96
CA VAL A 85 4.05 2.39 0.56
C VAL A 85 5.37 2.68 -0.14
N TRP A 86 5.73 1.89 -1.13
CA TRP A 86 7.02 2.00 -1.81
C TRP A 86 6.93 2.86 -3.06
N ILE A 87 7.86 3.80 -3.18
CA ILE A 87 7.99 4.74 -4.27
C ILE A 87 9.31 4.54 -5.02
N ARG A 88 9.27 4.66 -6.35
CA ARG A 88 10.46 4.74 -7.22
C ARG A 88 10.18 5.68 -8.39
N ASP A 89 11.06 6.63 -8.65
CA ASP A 89 10.91 7.65 -9.69
C ASP A 89 9.55 8.38 -9.61
N GLY A 90 9.08 8.64 -8.38
CA GLY A 90 7.77 9.24 -8.12
C GLY A 90 6.57 8.37 -8.47
N ARG A 91 6.76 7.06 -8.63
CA ARG A 91 5.69 6.08 -8.91
C ARG A 91 5.51 5.11 -7.75
N LEU A 92 4.26 4.79 -7.44
CA LEU A 92 3.90 3.66 -6.59
C LEU A 92 4.41 2.38 -7.24
N ILE A 93 5.32 1.69 -6.55
CA ILE A 93 5.83 0.38 -6.99
C ILE A 93 5.30 -0.78 -6.17
N GLY A 94 4.69 -0.50 -5.02
CA GLY A 94 4.15 -1.56 -4.18
C GLY A 94 3.77 -1.14 -2.78
N LEU A 95 3.18 -2.08 -2.06
CA LEU A 95 2.91 -2.03 -0.63
C LEU A 95 3.59 -3.20 0.05
N GLU A 96 4.07 -2.97 1.26
CA GLU A 96 4.63 -4.00 2.14
C GLU A 96 3.90 -3.97 3.48
N GLN A 97 3.61 -5.15 4.02
CA GLN A 97 3.15 -5.35 5.39
C GLN A 97 4.29 -5.96 6.19
N ALA A 98 5.01 -5.11 6.91
CA ALA A 98 6.01 -5.51 7.89
C ALA A 98 5.32 -5.92 9.19
N TRP A 99 5.87 -6.91 9.89
CA TRP A 99 5.26 -7.47 11.10
C TRP A 99 6.27 -7.52 12.25
N TYR A 100 5.75 -7.42 13.47
CA TYR A 100 6.52 -7.44 14.72
C TYR A 100 6.23 -8.69 15.56
N THR A 101 5.37 -9.57 15.06
CA THR A 101 5.04 -10.87 15.65
C THR A 101 6.01 -11.96 15.21
N ASP A 102 5.95 -13.14 15.85
CA ASP A 102 6.77 -14.29 15.45
C ASP A 102 6.31 -14.88 14.10
N ASP A 103 5.00 -14.92 13.89
CA ASP A 103 4.39 -15.42 12.65
C ASP A 103 4.07 -14.28 11.67
N PRO A 104 4.26 -14.47 10.35
CA PRO A 104 3.89 -13.48 9.35
C PRO A 104 2.37 -13.41 9.18
N PRO A 105 1.83 -12.25 8.76
CA PRO A 105 0.41 -12.09 8.50
C PRO A 105 -0.04 -13.00 7.36
N GLN A 106 -1.26 -13.52 7.47
CA GLN A 106 -1.86 -14.40 6.47
C GLN A 106 -2.77 -13.66 5.48
N SER A 107 -3.02 -12.37 5.73
CA SER A 107 -3.81 -11.48 4.87
C SER A 107 -3.45 -10.02 5.10
N TRP A 108 -3.84 -9.15 4.18
CA TRP A 108 -3.78 -7.71 4.39
C TRP A 108 -4.77 -7.28 5.49
N PRO A 109 -4.41 -6.32 6.35
CA PRO A 109 -5.30 -5.81 7.38
C PRO A 109 -6.36 -4.93 6.72
N PRO A 110 -7.60 -4.94 7.24
CA PRO A 110 -8.57 -3.94 6.84
C PRO A 110 -8.20 -2.56 7.42
N PRO A 111 -8.64 -1.44 6.82
CA PRO A 111 -8.22 -0.09 7.22
C PRO A 111 -8.46 0.24 8.70
N GLU A 112 -9.48 -0.33 9.34
CA GLU A 112 -9.79 -0.14 10.76
C GLU A 112 -8.72 -0.68 11.72
N MET A 113 -7.86 -1.61 11.27
CA MET A 113 -6.71 -2.07 12.03
C MET A 113 -5.50 -1.13 11.87
N VAL A 114 -5.54 -0.17 10.97
CA VAL A 114 -4.41 0.69 10.63
C VAL A 114 -4.59 2.07 11.25
N ARG A 115 -3.65 2.46 12.12
CA ARG A 115 -3.58 3.80 12.70
C ARG A 115 -2.50 4.62 12.00
N ILE A 116 -2.84 5.86 11.69
CA ILE A 116 -2.00 6.75 10.92
C ILE A 116 -1.64 7.97 11.79
N SER A 117 -0.39 8.40 11.73
CA SER A 117 0.15 9.54 12.48
C SER A 117 0.84 10.55 11.58
#